data_AF-A0A9E2JS96-F1
#
_entry.id   AF-A0A9E2JS96-F1
#
_cell.length_a   1.000
_cell.length_b   1.000
_cell.length_c   1.000
_cell.angle_alpha   90.00
_cell.angle_beta   90.00
_cell.angle_gamma   90.00
#
_symmetry.space_group_name_H-M   'P 1'
#
loop_
_entity.id
_entity.type
_entity.pdbx_description
1 polymer ?
#
loop_
_entity_poly.entity_id
_entity_poly.type
_entity_poly.pdbx_seq_one_letter_code
_entity_poly.pdbx_strand_id
1 'polypeptide(L)'
;MSLPTPLTAALAAIVLVAAPLAHADSPALSSQGNQRAQPMPASGPAGQIWISPEGCAYSRAQAPGYAPTWHLILNGHLAGGVAAKRSCPGMIGDITPG
;
A
#
# COMPACT_ATOMS: atom_id res chain seq x y z
N MET A 1 -6.88 -30.77 56.24
CA MET A 1 -8.04 -30.37 57.06
C MET A 1 -8.78 -29.26 56.33
N SER A 2 -10.10 -29.25 56.50
CA SER A 2 -11.21 -28.59 55.80
C SER A 2 -11.07 -27.17 55.20
N LEU A 3 -11.76 -27.02 54.05
CA LEU A 3 -12.38 -25.83 53.43
C LEU A 3 -13.49 -25.21 54.34
N PRO A 4 -14.36 -24.27 53.87
CA PRO A 4 -14.25 -23.00 53.11
C PRO A 4 -15.11 -21.86 53.75
N THR A 5 -15.10 -20.62 53.26
CA THR A 5 -16.33 -19.75 53.12
C THR A 5 -16.02 -18.39 52.44
N PRO A 6 -17.01 -17.66 51.89
CA PRO A 6 -16.95 -17.19 50.50
C PRO A 6 -17.38 -15.70 50.33
N LEU A 7 -17.59 -15.31 49.07
CA LEU A 7 -18.45 -14.19 48.63
C LEU A 7 -18.08 -12.77 49.10
N THR A 8 -17.65 -11.92 48.17
CA THR A 8 -18.61 -10.95 47.60
C THR A 8 -18.11 -10.44 46.25
N ALA A 9 -19.02 -10.48 45.28
CA ALA A 9 -18.84 -9.99 43.93
C ALA A 9 -18.72 -8.46 43.88
N ALA A 10 -17.84 -7.97 43.02
CA ALA A 10 -18.01 -6.66 42.40
C ALA A 10 -17.64 -6.81 40.92
N LEU A 11 -18.60 -7.27 40.11
CA LEU A 11 -18.57 -7.12 38.66
C LEU A 11 -18.68 -5.63 38.36
N ALA A 12 -17.55 -4.95 38.23
CA ALA A 12 -17.50 -3.61 37.65
C ALA A 12 -17.81 -3.75 36.15
N ALA A 13 -19.02 -3.36 35.75
CA ALA A 13 -19.40 -3.24 34.36
C ALA A 13 -18.57 -2.13 33.71
N ILE A 14 -17.54 -2.51 32.95
CA ILE A 14 -16.79 -1.57 32.10
C ILE A 14 -17.68 -1.28 30.89
N VAL A 15 -18.31 -0.11 30.89
CA VAL A 15 -19.03 0.42 29.73
C VAL A 15 -17.98 0.78 28.68
N LEU A 16 -17.86 -0.07 27.65
CA LEU A 16 -17.09 0.22 26.44
C LEU A 16 -17.77 1.37 25.69
N VAL A 17 -17.21 2.58 25.78
CA VAL A 17 -17.55 3.65 24.85
C VAL A 17 -16.93 3.30 23.51
N ALA A 18 -17.74 2.81 22.58
CA ALA A 18 -17.37 2.62 21.19
C ALA A 18 -17.19 4.01 20.54
N ALA A 19 -15.94 4.48 20.45
CA ALA A 19 -15.62 5.61 19.60
C ALA A 19 -15.88 5.21 18.14
N PRO A 20 -16.60 6.00 17.33
CA PRO A 20 -16.65 5.75 15.90
C PRO A 20 -15.24 5.91 15.36
N LEU A 21 -14.67 4.83 14.85
CA LEU A 21 -13.49 4.88 14.00
C LEU A 21 -13.86 5.77 12.82
N ALA A 22 -13.38 7.01 12.82
CA ALA A 22 -13.29 7.78 11.59
C ALA A 22 -12.43 6.95 10.65
N HIS A 23 -13.08 6.28 9.69
CA HIS A 23 -12.37 5.70 8.57
C HIS A 23 -11.65 6.86 7.89
N ALA A 24 -10.35 6.96 8.12
CA ALA A 24 -9.51 7.74 7.24
C ALA A 24 -9.73 7.14 5.85
N ASP A 25 -10.40 7.89 4.98
CA ASP A 25 -10.45 7.65 3.55
C ASP A 25 -9.01 7.58 3.06
N SER A 26 -8.44 6.39 3.15
CA SER A 26 -7.17 6.08 2.53
C SER A 26 -7.41 6.32 1.05
N PRO A 27 -6.59 7.15 0.37
CA PRO A 27 -6.73 7.27 -1.07
C PRO A 27 -6.56 5.87 -1.64
N ALA A 28 -7.68 5.28 -2.05
CA ALA A 28 -7.68 4.00 -2.72
C ALA A 28 -6.94 4.23 -4.04
N LEU A 29 -5.68 3.81 -4.07
CA LEU A 29 -4.89 3.78 -5.29
C LEU A 29 -5.49 2.68 -6.15
N SER A 30 -6.49 3.03 -6.95
CA SER A 30 -7.13 2.08 -7.86
C SER A 30 -6.09 1.52 -8.81
N SER A 31 -5.65 0.28 -8.57
CA SER A 31 -4.72 -0.46 -9.43
C SER A 31 -5.32 -0.81 -10.80
N GLN A 32 -6.55 -0.39 -11.08
CA GLN A 32 -7.27 -0.57 -12.33
C GLN A 32 -6.88 0.47 -13.40
N GLY A 33 -5.61 0.90 -13.41
CA GLY A 33 -5.03 1.56 -14.57
C GLY A 33 -4.77 0.47 -15.61
N ASN A 34 -5.45 0.55 -16.74
CA ASN A 34 -5.26 -0.31 -17.91
C ASN A 34 -3.77 -0.65 -18.06
N GLN A 35 -3.38 -1.90 -17.75
CA GLN A 35 -2.03 -2.45 -17.93
C GLN A 35 -1.73 -2.59 -19.44
N ARG A 36 -2.10 -1.58 -20.24
CA ARG A 36 -1.67 -1.42 -21.62
C ARG A 36 -0.17 -1.35 -21.52
N ALA A 37 0.49 -2.39 -22.00
CA ALA A 37 1.91 -2.54 -22.29
C ALA A 37 2.67 -1.20 -22.29
N GLN A 38 2.85 -0.62 -21.11
CA GLN A 38 3.69 0.55 -20.92
C GLN A 38 5.09 -0.03 -21.06
N PRO A 39 5.95 0.56 -21.90
CA PRO A 39 7.32 0.10 -22.04
C PRO A 39 7.92 -0.04 -20.65
N MET A 40 8.09 -1.29 -20.20
CA MET A 40 8.47 -1.53 -18.83
C MET A 40 9.96 -1.16 -18.72
N PRO A 41 10.35 -0.43 -17.67
CA PRO A 41 11.72 0.04 -17.57
C PRO A 41 12.66 -1.16 -17.46
N ALA A 42 13.88 -1.02 -17.99
CA ALA A 42 14.90 -2.04 -17.86
C ALA A 42 15.14 -2.41 -16.38
N SER A 43 15.59 -3.64 -16.14
CA SER A 43 15.97 -4.10 -14.80
C SER A 43 17.02 -3.18 -14.16
N GLY A 44 16.91 -2.96 -12.85
CA GLY A 44 17.89 -2.19 -12.09
C GLY A 44 17.77 -2.44 -10.58
N PRO A 45 18.48 -1.70 -9.73
CA PRO A 45 18.42 -1.88 -8.27
C PRO A 45 17.05 -1.50 -7.69
N ALA A 46 16.71 -2.04 -6.52
CA ALA A 46 15.55 -1.56 -5.76
C ALA A 46 15.72 -0.08 -5.39
N GLY A 47 14.63 0.69 -5.40
CA GLY A 47 14.64 2.14 -5.18
C GLY A 47 15.05 2.97 -6.40
N GLN A 48 15.38 2.34 -7.54
CA GLN A 48 15.57 3.06 -8.79
C GLN A 48 14.31 3.82 -9.17
N ILE A 49 14.46 5.09 -9.58
CA ILE A 49 13.37 5.89 -10.12
C ILE A 49 13.37 5.85 -11.64
N TRP A 50 12.18 5.73 -12.20
CA TRP A 50 11.93 5.84 -13.63
C TRP A 50 10.76 6.79 -13.90
N ILE A 51 10.86 7.55 -14.99
CA ILE A 51 9.81 8.44 -15.47
C ILE A 51 9.32 7.88 -16.81
N SER A 52 8.03 7.53 -16.86
CA SER A 52 7.38 7.08 -18.09
C SER A 52 7.33 8.18 -19.15
N PRO A 53 7.16 7.84 -20.44
CA PRO A 53 6.93 8.83 -21.51
C PRO A 53 5.75 9.77 -21.22
N GLU A 54 4.75 9.29 -20.48
CA GLU A 54 3.56 10.05 -20.06
C GLU A 54 3.81 10.98 -18.85
N GLY A 55 5.05 10.98 -18.33
CA GLY A 55 5.54 11.82 -17.23
C GLY A 55 5.33 11.24 -15.82
N CYS A 56 4.66 10.10 -15.66
CA CYS A 56 4.44 9.48 -14.34
C CYS A 56 5.78 8.94 -13.78
N ALA A 57 6.08 9.23 -12.51
CA ALA A 57 7.29 8.76 -11.82
C ALA A 57 7.01 7.49 -11.00
N TYR A 58 7.92 6.52 -11.05
CA TYR A 58 7.80 5.24 -10.36
C TYR A 58 9.09 4.88 -9.62
N SER A 59 8.96 4.15 -8.52
CA SER A 59 10.09 3.51 -7.81
C SER A 59 10.06 2.00 -7.99
N ARG A 60 11.22 1.40 -8.27
CA ARG A 60 11.36 -0.05 -8.39
C ARG A 60 11.33 -0.72 -7.03
N ALA A 61 10.56 -1.81 -6.92
CA ALA A 61 10.54 -2.70 -5.78
C ALA A 61 10.83 -4.14 -6.23
N GLN A 62 11.64 -4.85 -5.46
CA GLN A 62 11.91 -6.27 -5.66
C GLN A 62 12.24 -6.91 -4.31
N ALA A 63 11.55 -8.01 -4.01
CA ALA A 63 11.87 -8.88 -2.89
C ALA A 63 12.42 -10.22 -3.42
N PRO A 64 13.27 -10.93 -2.66
CA PRO A 64 13.71 -12.27 -3.03
C PRO A 64 12.51 -13.20 -3.27
N GLY A 65 12.50 -13.90 -4.39
CA GLY A 65 11.40 -14.81 -4.79
C GLY A 65 10.19 -14.14 -5.46
N TYR A 66 10.21 -12.82 -5.66
CA TYR A 66 9.12 -12.08 -6.33
C TYR A 66 9.62 -11.38 -7.60
N ALA A 67 8.74 -11.28 -8.60
CA ALA A 67 9.01 -10.51 -9.81
C ALA A 67 9.17 -9.00 -9.48
N PRO A 68 10.06 -8.27 -10.18
CA PRO A 68 10.19 -6.84 -10.01
C PRO A 68 8.91 -6.09 -10.39
N THR A 69 8.58 -5.08 -9.60
CA THR A 69 7.43 -4.20 -9.81
C THR A 69 7.85 -2.74 -9.69
N TRP A 70 7.07 -1.85 -10.29
CA TRP A 70 7.28 -0.42 -10.28
C TRP A 70 6.05 0.26 -9.69
N HIS A 71 6.25 1.03 -8.63
CA HIS A 71 5.17 1.63 -7.84
C HIS A 71 5.13 3.14 -8.05
N LEU A 72 3.93 3.68 -8.26
CA LEU A 72 3.71 5.09 -8.53
C LEU A 72 4.18 5.96 -7.36
N ILE A 73 4.95 7.00 -7.66
CA ILE A 73 5.34 8.03 -6.70
C ILE A 73 4.29 9.15 -6.74
N LEU A 74 3.56 9.34 -5.64
CA LEU A 74 2.47 10.33 -5.58
C LEU A 74 2.98 11.76 -5.86
N ASN A 75 4.10 12.13 -5.25
CA ASN A 75 4.76 13.42 -5.44
C ASN A 75 5.81 13.36 -6.55
N GLY A 76 5.48 12.78 -7.70
CA GLY A 76 6.42 12.53 -8.80
C GLY A 76 7.16 13.78 -9.32
N HIS A 77 6.60 14.98 -9.12
CA HIS A 77 7.26 16.25 -9.43
C HIS A 77 8.57 16.47 -8.64
N LEU A 78 8.69 15.93 -7.43
CA LEU A 78 9.93 15.97 -6.64
C LEU A 78 11.02 15.05 -7.22
N ALA A 79 10.63 14.09 -8.06
CA ALA A 79 11.52 13.12 -8.69
C ALA A 79 11.78 13.44 -10.18
N GLY A 80 11.37 14.62 -10.66
CA GLY A 80 11.56 15.06 -12.05
C GLY A 80 10.44 14.68 -13.03
N GLY A 81 9.38 14.01 -12.55
CA GLY A 81 8.17 13.70 -13.34
C GLY A 81 7.04 14.70 -13.12
N VAL A 82 5.81 14.27 -13.39
CA VAL A 82 4.59 15.00 -12.99
C VAL A 82 4.06 14.45 -11.66
N ALA A 83 3.25 15.25 -10.95
CA ALA A 83 2.48 14.72 -9.81
C ALA A 83 1.54 13.59 -10.28
N ALA A 84 1.28 12.61 -9.41
CA ALA A 84 0.40 11.50 -9.74
C ALA A 84 -0.98 11.99 -10.17
N LYS A 85 -1.44 11.48 -11.31
CA LYS A 85 -2.75 11.74 -11.91
C LYS A 85 -3.50 10.43 -12.06
N ARG A 86 -4.83 10.49 -12.18
CA ARG A 86 -5.69 9.29 -12.34
C ARG A 86 -5.30 8.42 -13.55
N SER A 87 -4.62 8.98 -14.54
CA SER A 87 -4.15 8.23 -15.70
C SER A 87 -2.85 7.46 -15.46
N CYS A 88 -2.16 7.67 -14.34
CA CYS A 88 -0.97 6.90 -13.96
C CYS A 88 -1.41 5.61 -13.26
N PRO A 89 -1.08 4.42 -13.79
CA PRO A 89 -1.28 3.18 -13.06
C PRO A 89 -0.56 3.21 -11.71
N GLY A 90 -1.19 2.69 -10.65
CA GLY A 90 -0.58 2.65 -9.31
C GLY A 90 0.63 1.71 -9.24
N MET A 91 0.60 0.64 -10.05
CA MET A 91 1.68 -0.34 -10.15
C MET A 91 1.76 -0.86 -11.58
N ILE A 92 2.98 -1.03 -12.08
CA ILE A 92 3.28 -1.70 -13.35
C ILE A 92 4.33 -2.78 -13.10
N GLY A 93 4.25 -3.89 -13.80
CA GLY A 93 5.08 -5.06 -13.52
C GLY A 93 4.76 -6.22 -14.44
N ASP A 94 5.67 -7.18 -14.52
CA ASP A 94 5.41 -8.44 -15.22
C ASP A 94 4.53 -9.30 -14.30
N ILE A 95 3.25 -9.42 -14.67
CA ILE A 95 2.30 -10.31 -13.99
C ILE A 95 2.35 -11.74 -14.53
N THR A 96 3.34 -12.08 -15.36
CA THR A 96 3.47 -13.45 -15.88
C THR A 96 3.75 -14.40 -14.71
N PRO A 97 2.86 -15.39 -14.43
CA PRO A 97 3.16 -16.43 -13.49
C PRO A 97 4.29 -17.29 -14.08
N GLY A 98 5.48 -17.18 -13.50
CA GLY A 98 6.59 -18.10 -13.74
C GLY A 98 6.54 -19.28 -12.77
#